data_AF-A0A2Z4RJE8-F1
#
_entry.id   AF-A0A2Z4RJE8-F1
#
_cell.length_a   1.000
_cell.length_b   1.000
_cell.length_c   1.000
_cell.angle_alpha   90.00
_cell.angle_beta   90.00
_cell.angle_gamma   90.00
#
_symmetry.space_group_name_H-M   'P 1'
#
loop_
_entity.id
_entity.type
_entity.pdbx_description
1 polymer ?
#
loop_
_entity_poly.entity_id
_entity_poly.type
_entity_poly.pdbx_seq_one_letter_code
_entity_poly.pdbx_strand_id
1 'polypeptide(L)'
;MTDFTDYFDEVIQAHVAIEKWLAEEQDPSELDHLLSRFSPQFSMVSPLGRVLDFDALNELFTLAGGKKLGFRIELSELRGIALHEAGATVSYREQQTDATGLHSDRRSTVVFEKVQGRILWRHLQETFC
;
A
#
# COMPACT_ATOMS: atom_id res chain seq x y z
N MET A 1 10.37 5.26 -23.87
CA MET A 1 9.86 5.66 -22.54
C MET A 1 9.56 4.38 -21.79
N THR A 2 10.13 4.21 -20.60
CA THR A 2 9.80 3.09 -19.71
C THR A 2 8.37 3.33 -19.21
N ASP A 3 7.47 2.38 -19.44
CA ASP A 3 6.07 2.50 -19.04
C ASP A 3 5.88 1.98 -17.62
N PHE A 4 5.41 2.85 -16.72
CA PHE A 4 5.13 2.53 -15.31
C PHE A 4 3.63 2.57 -15.01
N THR A 5 2.77 2.77 -16.02
CA THR A 5 1.33 3.03 -15.85
C THR A 5 0.66 1.97 -14.99
N ASP A 6 0.83 0.68 -15.31
CA ASP A 6 0.25 -0.43 -14.53
C ASP A 6 0.70 -0.44 -13.06
N TYR A 7 1.95 -0.02 -12.78
CA TYR A 7 2.48 0.01 -11.41
C TYR A 7 1.97 1.22 -10.62
N PHE A 8 1.78 2.36 -11.28
CA PHE A 8 1.14 3.51 -10.66
C PHE A 8 -0.34 3.26 -10.38
N ASP A 9 -1.03 2.63 -11.33
CA ASP A 9 -2.42 2.20 -11.15
C ASP A 9 -2.51 1.22 -9.97
N GLU A 10 -1.58 0.28 -9.83
CA GLU A 10 -1.55 -0.62 -8.68
C GLU A 10 -1.32 0.12 -7.35
N VAL A 11 -0.43 1.12 -7.31
CA VAL A 11 -0.28 1.99 -6.12
C VAL A 11 -1.61 2.66 -5.78
N ILE A 12 -2.28 3.25 -6.76
CA ILE A 12 -3.54 3.97 -6.55
C ILE A 12 -4.64 3.01 -6.07
N GLN A 13 -4.84 1.88 -6.76
CA GLN A 13 -5.90 0.93 -6.43
C GLN A 13 -5.70 0.26 -5.07
N ALA A 14 -4.46 -0.04 -4.68
CA ALA A 14 -4.17 -0.56 -3.35
C ALA A 14 -4.55 0.45 -2.26
N HIS A 15 -4.19 1.73 -2.41
CA HIS A 15 -4.54 2.74 -1.40
C HIS A 15 -6.04 3.05 -1.36
N VAL A 16 -6.74 3.01 -2.50
CA VAL A 16 -8.21 3.11 -2.50
C VAL A 16 -8.84 1.94 -1.71
N ALA A 17 -8.32 0.72 -1.88
CA ALA A 17 -8.79 -0.44 -1.12
C ALA A 17 -8.47 -0.31 0.38
N ILE A 18 -7.27 0.12 0.73
CA ILE A 18 -6.86 0.37 2.12
C ILE A 18 -7.72 1.47 2.76
N GLU A 19 -7.96 2.58 2.06
CA GLU A 19 -8.82 3.66 2.55
C GLU A 19 -10.21 3.12 2.89
N LYS A 20 -10.86 2.45 1.94
CA LYS A 20 -12.21 1.87 2.13
C LYS A 20 -12.25 0.88 3.27
N TRP A 21 -11.28 -0.04 3.32
CA TRP A 21 -11.20 -1.06 4.37
C TRP A 21 -11.07 -0.44 5.76
N LEU A 22 -10.26 0.61 5.90
CA LEU A 22 -10.04 1.26 7.20
C LEU A 22 -11.17 2.22 7.59
N ALA A 23 -11.84 2.84 6.62
CA ALA A 23 -12.85 3.87 6.85
C ALA A 23 -14.25 3.33 7.14
N GLU A 24 -14.59 2.17 6.59
CA GLU A 24 -15.95 1.64 6.56
C GLU A 24 -15.98 0.17 7.03
N GLU A 25 -17.09 -0.27 7.62
CA GLU A 25 -17.32 -1.70 7.83
C GLU A 25 -17.56 -2.37 6.48
N GLN A 26 -16.78 -3.40 6.16
CA GLN A 26 -16.82 -4.11 4.89
C GLN A 26 -17.09 -5.61 5.10
N ASP A 27 -17.48 -6.30 4.04
CA ASP A 27 -17.54 -7.76 4.04
C ASP A 27 -16.13 -8.35 4.27
N PRO A 28 -15.97 -9.42 5.07
CA PRO A 28 -14.66 -10.06 5.27
C PRO A 28 -13.94 -10.45 3.98
N SER A 29 -14.67 -10.76 2.89
CA SER A 29 -14.07 -11.07 1.59
C SER A 29 -13.30 -9.89 0.97
N GLU A 30 -13.59 -8.64 1.37
CA GLU A 30 -12.82 -7.47 0.94
C GLU A 30 -11.42 -7.45 1.56
N LEU A 31 -11.24 -8.03 2.75
CA LEU A 31 -9.91 -8.23 3.33
C LEU A 31 -9.10 -9.22 2.50
N ASP A 32 -9.70 -10.32 2.09
CA ASP A 32 -9.05 -11.32 1.23
C ASP A 32 -8.65 -10.70 -0.12
N HIS A 33 -9.52 -9.88 -0.72
CA HIS A 33 -9.21 -9.13 -1.94
C HIS A 33 -8.04 -8.15 -1.74
N LEU A 34 -8.03 -7.40 -0.64
CA LEU A 34 -6.94 -6.48 -0.29
C LEU A 34 -5.61 -7.24 -0.13
N LEU A 35 -5.62 -8.32 0.65
CA LEU A 35 -4.42 -9.13 0.91
C LEU A 35 -3.90 -9.84 -0.34
N SER A 36 -4.77 -10.17 -1.31
CA SER A 36 -4.38 -10.81 -2.57
C SER A 36 -3.46 -9.96 -3.46
N ARG A 37 -3.31 -8.66 -3.16
CA ARG A 37 -2.38 -7.74 -3.80
C ARG A 37 -0.94 -7.94 -3.34
N PHE A 38 -0.73 -8.55 -2.16
CA PHE A 38 0.57 -8.71 -1.55
C PHE A 38 1.14 -10.09 -1.87
N SER A 39 2.45 -10.13 -2.14
CA SER A 39 3.19 -11.37 -2.27
C SER A 39 3.13 -12.16 -0.94
N PRO A 40 3.06 -13.50 -0.95
CA PRO A 40 3.27 -14.29 0.26
C PRO A 40 4.63 -14.05 0.92
N GLN A 41 5.61 -13.51 0.18
CA GLN A 41 6.92 -13.15 0.71
C GLN A 41 7.00 -11.67 1.12
N PHE A 42 5.89 -10.92 1.12
CA PHE A 42 5.86 -9.50 1.40
C PHE A 42 6.60 -9.14 2.69
N SER A 43 7.24 -7.98 2.66
CA SER A 43 7.84 -7.36 3.84
C SER A 43 7.69 -5.85 3.77
N MET A 44 7.65 -5.19 4.92
CA MET A 44 7.74 -3.73 4.95
C MET A 44 8.47 -3.19 6.17
N VAL A 45 8.97 -1.97 6.01
CA VAL A 45 9.45 -1.13 7.10
C VAL A 45 8.52 0.06 7.23
N SER A 46 7.76 0.11 8.33
CA SER A 46 6.86 1.22 8.65
C SER A 46 7.63 2.52 8.93
N PRO A 47 6.96 3.68 8.96
CA PRO A 47 7.61 4.97 9.23
C PRO A 47 8.32 5.04 10.59
N LEU A 48 7.91 4.20 11.55
CA LEU A 48 8.52 4.08 12.89
C LEU A 48 9.64 3.02 12.95
N GLY A 49 10.06 2.49 11.80
CA GLY A 49 11.14 1.50 11.70
C GLY A 49 10.74 0.08 12.10
N ARG A 50 9.44 -0.19 12.36
CA ARG A 50 8.97 -1.56 12.60
C ARG A 50 8.96 -2.35 11.31
N VAL A 51 9.48 -3.57 11.39
CA VAL A 51 9.42 -4.56 10.30
C VAL A 51 8.14 -5.37 10.43
N LEU A 52 7.42 -5.52 9.33
CA LEU A 52 6.22 -6.35 9.22
C LEU A 52 6.40 -7.30 8.04
N ASP A 53 6.04 -8.56 8.20
CA ASP A 53 5.88 -9.52 7.11
C ASP A 53 4.40 -9.59 6.68
N PHE A 54 4.07 -10.53 5.79
CA PHE A 54 2.70 -10.72 5.32
C PHE A 54 1.73 -11.05 6.46
N ASP A 55 2.11 -11.93 7.40
CA ASP A 55 1.23 -12.35 8.49
C ASP A 55 0.95 -11.20 9.46
N ALA A 56 1.98 -10.42 9.80
CA ALA A 56 1.82 -9.23 10.63
C ALA A 56 0.99 -8.14 9.93
N LEU A 57 1.10 -8.00 8.60
CA LEU A 57 0.25 -7.10 7.83
C LEU A 57 -1.21 -7.54 7.84
N ASN A 58 -1.47 -8.83 7.67
CA ASN A 58 -2.82 -9.41 7.74
C ASN A 58 -3.46 -9.17 9.10
N GLU A 59 -2.73 -9.44 10.19
CA GLU A 59 -3.22 -9.21 11.54
C GLU A 59 -3.54 -7.72 11.77
N LEU A 60 -2.70 -6.81 11.27
CA LEU A 60 -2.94 -5.37 11.31
C LEU A 60 -4.24 -4.99 10.59
N PHE A 61 -4.46 -5.46 9.37
CA PHE A 61 -5.68 -5.14 8.64
C PHE A 61 -6.93 -5.75 9.28
N THR A 62 -6.86 -6.99 9.76
CA THR A 62 -7.93 -7.65 10.51
C THR A 62 -8.34 -6.81 11.72
N LEU A 63 -7.37 -6.27 12.45
CA LEU A 63 -7.61 -5.46 13.64
C LEU A 63 -8.07 -4.03 13.32
N ALA A 64 -7.83 -3.51 12.12
CA ALA A 64 -8.04 -2.10 11.79
C ALA A 64 -9.28 -1.81 10.93
N GLY A 65 -9.91 -2.84 10.36
CA GLY A 65 -11.09 -2.69 9.48
C GLY A 65 -12.22 -1.88 10.12
N GLY A 66 -12.72 -0.86 9.41
CA GLY A 66 -13.80 0.03 9.85
C GLY A 66 -13.51 0.92 11.06
N LYS A 67 -12.26 0.99 11.55
CA LYS A 67 -11.94 1.70 12.80
C LYS A 67 -11.50 3.15 12.62
N LYS A 68 -11.26 3.62 11.39
CA LYS A 68 -10.78 4.98 11.13
C LYS A 68 -11.85 5.84 10.45
N LEU A 69 -12.75 6.40 11.24
CA LEU A 69 -13.81 7.26 10.73
C LEU A 69 -13.25 8.44 9.92
N GLY A 70 -13.79 8.65 8.72
CA GLY A 70 -13.40 9.76 7.83
C GLY A 70 -11.97 9.65 7.30
N PHE A 71 -11.36 8.47 7.34
CA PHE A 71 -10.01 8.25 6.86
C PHE A 71 -9.92 8.48 5.35
N ARG A 72 -8.91 9.26 4.94
CA ARG A 72 -8.62 9.59 3.54
C ARG A 72 -7.13 9.46 3.25
N ILE A 73 -6.82 9.01 2.04
CA ILE A 73 -5.47 8.91 1.50
C ILE A 73 -5.37 9.73 0.22
N GLU A 74 -4.42 10.67 0.18
CA GLU A 74 -4.05 11.41 -1.01
C GLU A 74 -2.66 11.01 -1.48
N LEU A 75 -2.56 10.60 -2.74
CA LEU A 75 -1.31 10.20 -3.38
C LEU A 75 -0.77 11.29 -4.29
N SER A 76 0.53 11.53 -4.22
CA SER A 76 1.22 12.48 -5.08
C SER A 76 2.65 12.02 -5.37
N GLU A 77 3.36 12.74 -6.23
CA GLU A 77 4.79 12.52 -6.51
C GLU A 77 5.14 11.07 -6.94
N LEU A 78 4.22 10.40 -7.65
CA LEU A 78 4.44 9.07 -8.24
C LEU A 78 5.64 9.12 -9.21
N ARG A 79 6.62 8.24 -8.99
CA ARG A 79 7.86 8.20 -9.78
C ARG A 79 8.35 6.77 -9.97
N GLY A 80 8.67 6.41 -11.20
CA GLY A 80 9.37 5.17 -11.50
C GLY A 80 10.86 5.29 -11.17
N ILE A 81 11.42 4.30 -10.48
CA ILE A 81 12.84 4.24 -10.11
C ILE A 81 13.57 3.24 -11.01
N ALA A 82 13.04 2.02 -11.13
CA ALA A 82 13.62 0.96 -11.94
C ALA A 82 12.52 0.06 -12.52
N LEU A 83 12.67 -0.36 -13.78
CA LEU A 83 11.83 -1.38 -14.41
C LEU A 83 12.72 -2.57 -14.77
N HIS A 84 12.24 -3.79 -14.50
CA HIS A 84 12.92 -5.03 -14.86
C HIS A 84 11.90 -6.08 -15.31
N GLU A 85 12.39 -7.19 -15.89
CA GLU A 85 11.54 -8.26 -16.42
C GLU A 85 10.54 -8.78 -15.37
N ALA A 86 11.01 -8.93 -14.13
CA ALA A 86 10.23 -9.46 -13.02
C ALA A 86 9.45 -8.41 -12.22
N GLY A 87 9.30 -7.14 -12.65
CA GLY A 87 8.60 -6.12 -11.87
C GLY A 87 9.15 -4.70 -11.98
N ALA A 88 8.91 -3.88 -10.95
CA ALA A 88 9.35 -2.50 -10.91
C ALA A 88 9.61 -2.01 -9.48
N THR A 89 10.44 -0.99 -9.34
CA THR A 89 10.54 -0.17 -8.13
C THR A 89 9.99 1.21 -8.41
N VAL A 90 9.10 1.68 -7.55
CA VAL A 90 8.48 3.02 -7.66
C VAL A 90 8.54 3.72 -6.30
N SER A 91 8.44 5.04 -6.33
CA SER A 91 8.22 5.86 -5.13
C SER A 91 6.98 6.72 -5.28
N TYR A 92 6.37 7.05 -4.16
CA TYR A 92 5.25 8.00 -4.08
C TYR A 92 5.26 8.72 -2.74
N ARG A 93 4.46 9.78 -2.63
CA ARG A 93 4.14 10.45 -1.37
C ARG A 93 2.68 10.17 -1.04
N GLU A 94 2.43 9.95 0.23
CA GLU A 94 1.12 9.63 0.77
C GLU A 94 0.79 10.57 1.93
N GLN A 95 -0.37 11.20 1.85
CA GLN A 95 -0.92 12.03 2.90
C GLN A 95 -2.19 11.38 3.42
N GLN A 96 -2.24 11.14 4.74
CA GLN A 96 -3.39 10.55 5.40
C GLN A 96 -4.07 11.58 6.29
N THR A 97 -5.40 11.58 6.29
CA THR A 97 -6.22 12.41 7.18
C THR A 97 -7.33 11.58 7.80
N ASP A 98 -7.86 11.97 8.96
CA ASP A 98 -9.04 11.35 9.56
C ASP A 98 -9.98 12.37 10.24
N ALA A 99 -11.15 11.90 10.70
CA ALA A 99 -12.16 12.76 11.33
C ALA A 99 -11.74 13.34 12.70
N THR A 100 -10.62 12.88 13.28
CA THR A 100 -10.08 13.44 14.52
C THR A 100 -9.22 14.68 14.27
N GLY A 101 -8.91 14.99 13.00
CA GLY A 101 -7.98 16.03 12.61
C GLY A 101 -6.52 15.57 12.65
N LEU A 102 -6.27 14.26 12.73
CA LEU A 102 -4.92 13.71 12.56
C LEU A 102 -4.53 13.81 11.09
N HIS A 103 -3.35 14.37 10.85
CA HIS A 103 -2.73 14.45 9.54
C HIS A 103 -1.35 13.79 9.61
N SER A 104 -1.06 12.87 8.69
CA SER A 104 0.28 12.29 8.55
C SER A 104 0.73 12.36 7.09
N ASP A 105 2.03 12.52 6.90
CA ASP A 105 2.66 12.65 5.60
C ASP A 105 3.88 11.74 5.56
N ARG A 106 4.02 10.98 4.49
CA ARG A 106 5.11 10.03 4.32
C ARG A 106 5.54 9.88 2.87
N ARG A 107 6.79 9.50 2.72
CA ARG A 107 7.37 9.06 1.45
C ARG A 107 7.57 7.56 1.48
N SER A 108 7.24 6.93 0.37
CA SER A 108 7.22 5.48 0.25
C SER A 108 8.05 5.03 -0.94
N THR A 109 8.78 3.93 -0.77
CA THR A 109 9.40 3.18 -1.86
C THR A 109 8.83 1.77 -1.88
N VAL A 110 8.33 1.35 -3.03
CA VAL A 110 7.76 0.03 -3.26
C VAL A 110 8.61 -0.73 -4.24
N VAL A 111 8.82 -2.01 -3.92
CA VAL A 111 9.28 -3.01 -4.88
C VAL A 111 8.08 -3.90 -5.22
N PHE A 112 7.74 -3.92 -6.50
CA PHE A 112 6.77 -4.82 -7.09
C PHE A 112 7.47 -6.02 -7.71
N GLU A 113 6.84 -7.18 -7.60
CA GLU A 113 7.14 -8.32 -8.46
C GLU A 113 6.00 -8.55 -9.46
N LYS A 114 6.32 -9.08 -10.63
CA LYS A 114 5.37 -9.44 -11.68
C LYS A 114 5.42 -10.95 -11.91
N VAL A 115 4.38 -11.65 -11.47
CA VAL A 115 4.28 -13.12 -11.56
C VAL A 115 3.10 -13.48 -12.43
N GLN A 116 3.35 -14.16 -13.55
CA GLN A 116 2.31 -14.57 -14.51
C GLN A 116 1.41 -13.40 -14.94
N GLY A 117 1.99 -12.21 -15.13
CA GLY A 117 1.28 -11.00 -15.52
C GLY A 117 0.64 -10.22 -14.38
N ARG A 118 0.52 -10.79 -13.17
CA ARG A 118 0.00 -10.11 -11.97
C ARG A 118 1.09 -9.29 -11.30
N ILE A 119 0.78 -8.05 -10.93
CA ILE A 119 1.66 -7.18 -10.14
C ILE A 119 1.34 -7.43 -8.67
N LEU A 120 2.36 -7.73 -7.87
CA LEU A 120 2.24 -8.00 -6.45
C LEU A 120 3.22 -7.13 -5.65
N TRP A 121 2.76 -6.65 -4.51
CA TRP A 121 3.60 -5.91 -3.56
C TRP A 121 4.61 -6.89 -2.94
N ARG A 122 5.90 -6.66 -3.20
CA ARG A 122 7.00 -7.52 -2.70
C ARG A 122 7.70 -6.91 -1.50
N HIS A 123 7.91 -5.60 -1.52
CA HIS A 123 8.46 -4.84 -0.40
C HIS A 123 7.91 -3.41 -0.37
N LEU A 124 7.77 -2.84 0.82
CA LEU A 124 7.41 -1.44 1.04
C LEU A 124 8.28 -0.84 2.15
N GLN A 125 8.80 0.36 1.95
CA GLN A 125 9.43 1.11 3.01
C GLN A 125 8.87 2.53 3.03
N GLU A 126 8.51 3.00 4.21
CA GLU A 126 7.93 4.32 4.42
C GLU A 126 8.81 5.18 5.34
N THR A 127 8.71 6.50 5.21
CA THR A 127 9.42 7.46 6.07
C THR A 127 8.55 8.70 6.25
N PHE A 128 8.32 9.11 7.51
CA PHE A 128 7.59 10.33 7.82
C PHE A 128 8.30 11.58 7.25
N CYS A 129 7.52 12.59 6.88
CA CYS A 129 7.99 13.91 6.45
C CYS A 129 7.74 14.98 7.51
#